data_AF-A0A552UGF1-F1
#
_entry.id   AF-A0A552UGF1-F1
#
_cell.length_a   1.000
_cell.length_b   1.000
_cell.length_c   1.000
_cell.angle_alpha   90.00
_cell.angle_beta   90.00
_cell.angle_gamma   90.00
#
_symmetry.space_group_name_H-M   'P 1'
#
loop_
_entity.id
_entity.type
_entity.pdbx_description
1 polymer ?
#
loop_
_entity_poly.entity_id
_entity_poly.type
_entity_poly.pdbx_seq_one_letter_code
_entity_poly.pdbx_strand_id
1 'polypeptide(L)'
;MKSLFAIVMMTGASMTSAAPLIGEWSGDRATLTLTATGGRFVEDCAAATIDGPVSSDARGGFSARGHREIHTPGPQDADAPPPIRPVRFIARQTATGLALEVRDGDGTAHAYNLMPGRRFKRMPCL
;
A
#
# COMPACT_ATOMS: atom_id res chain seq x y z
N MET A 1 -17.93 60.82 -13.88
CA MET A 1 -17.93 59.85 -12.77
C MET A 1 -17.66 58.47 -13.37
N LYS A 2 -16.42 57.95 -13.24
CA LYS A 2 -15.94 56.72 -13.88
C LYS A 2 -16.11 55.56 -12.90
N SER A 3 -17.02 54.63 -13.18
CA SER A 3 -17.23 53.44 -12.35
C SER A 3 -16.37 52.30 -12.90
N LEU A 4 -15.42 51.82 -12.09
CA LEU A 4 -14.54 50.68 -12.39
C LEU A 4 -15.22 49.39 -11.92
N PHE A 5 -15.56 48.50 -12.86
CA PHE A 5 -15.99 47.13 -12.58
C PHE A 5 -14.77 46.29 -12.18
N ALA A 6 -14.73 45.81 -10.94
CA ALA A 6 -13.72 44.87 -10.47
C ALA A 6 -14.07 43.44 -10.93
N ILE A 7 -13.20 42.84 -11.73
CA ILE A 7 -13.28 41.43 -12.14
C ILE A 7 -12.67 40.57 -11.03
N VAL A 8 -13.50 39.74 -10.39
CA VAL A 8 -13.07 38.72 -9.43
C VAL A 8 -12.72 37.45 -10.22
N MET A 9 -11.42 37.13 -10.30
CA MET A 9 -10.95 35.83 -10.79
C MET A 9 -11.09 34.79 -9.68
N MET A 10 -12.09 33.92 -9.76
CA MET A 10 -12.15 32.69 -8.96
C MET A 10 -11.21 31.65 -9.59
N THR A 11 -10.02 31.49 -9.01
CA THR A 11 -9.14 30.36 -9.29
C THR A 11 -9.69 29.11 -8.61
N GLY A 12 -10.40 28.28 -9.37
CA GLY A 12 -10.84 26.96 -8.93
C GLY A 12 -9.67 26.00 -8.81
N ALA A 13 -9.19 25.76 -7.59
CA ALA A 13 -8.31 24.64 -7.31
C ALA A 13 -9.15 23.36 -7.31
N SER A 14 -9.02 22.54 -8.36
CA SER A 14 -9.61 21.20 -8.41
C SER A 14 -9.03 20.36 -7.28
N MET A 15 -9.78 20.20 -6.18
CA MET A 15 -9.46 19.23 -5.15
C MET A 15 -9.75 17.84 -5.72
N THR A 16 -8.73 17.20 -6.30
CA THR A 16 -8.77 15.75 -6.56
C THR A 16 -8.95 15.06 -5.21
N SER A 17 -10.16 14.56 -4.95
CA SER A 17 -10.41 13.66 -3.84
C SER A 17 -9.58 12.40 -4.07
N ALA A 18 -8.61 12.16 -3.19
CA ALA A 18 -7.85 10.92 -3.20
C ALA A 18 -8.83 9.74 -3.07
N ALA A 19 -8.74 8.77 -3.97
CA ALA A 19 -9.56 7.56 -3.89
C ALA A 19 -9.35 6.89 -2.52
N PRO A 20 -10.39 6.30 -1.91
CA PRO A 20 -10.24 5.63 -0.62
C PRO A 20 -9.15 4.54 -0.70
N LEU A 21 -8.21 4.55 0.25
CA LEU A 21 -7.13 3.55 0.35
C LEU A 21 -7.65 2.13 0.65
N ILE A 22 -8.82 2.04 1.28
CA ILE A 22 -9.43 0.77 1.68
C ILE A 22 -9.81 -0.05 0.45
N GLY A 23 -9.50 -1.34 0.48
CA GLY A 23 -9.76 -2.27 -0.61
C GLY A 23 -8.54 -3.09 -1.02
N GLU A 24 -8.66 -3.76 -2.15
CA GLU A 24 -7.62 -4.63 -2.71
C GLU A 24 -6.82 -3.91 -3.81
N TRP A 25 -5.50 -3.99 -3.68
CA TRP A 25 -4.50 -3.49 -4.60
C TRP A 25 -3.60 -4.64 -5.02
N SER A 26 -3.46 -4.91 -6.30
CA SER A 26 -2.67 -6.03 -6.80
C SER A 26 -1.71 -5.61 -7.90
N GLY A 27 -0.51 -6.15 -7.85
CA GLY A 27 0.52 -6.05 -8.87
C GLY A 27 0.88 -7.43 -9.42
N ASP A 28 2.04 -7.53 -10.06
CA ASP A 28 2.46 -8.75 -10.76
C ASP A 28 2.83 -9.91 -9.82
N ARG A 29 3.36 -9.60 -8.62
CA ARG A 29 3.81 -10.61 -7.64
C ARG A 29 3.37 -10.33 -6.21
N ALA A 30 2.42 -9.39 -6.04
CA ALA A 30 1.99 -8.99 -4.71
C ALA A 30 0.56 -8.46 -4.69
N THR A 31 -0.11 -8.69 -3.57
CA THR A 31 -1.44 -8.15 -3.27
C THR A 31 -1.41 -7.50 -1.90
N LEU A 32 -1.98 -6.30 -1.81
CA LEU A 32 -2.25 -5.57 -0.58
C LEU A 32 -3.76 -5.43 -0.40
N THR A 33 -4.28 -5.90 0.72
CA THR A 33 -5.65 -5.62 1.16
C THR A 33 -5.60 -4.68 2.35
N LEU A 34 -6.22 -3.50 2.22
CA LEU A 34 -6.37 -2.53 3.30
C LEU A 34 -7.80 -2.55 3.82
N THR A 35 -7.94 -2.52 5.15
CA THR A 35 -9.20 -2.49 5.89
C THR A 35 -9.21 -1.31 6.86
N ALA A 36 -10.36 -1.03 7.46
CA ALA A 36 -10.46 0.04 8.45
C ALA A 36 -9.59 -0.18 9.70
N THR A 37 -9.10 -1.40 9.95
CA THR A 37 -8.36 -1.76 11.17
C THR A 37 -6.91 -2.17 10.92
N GLY A 38 -6.45 -2.22 9.68
CA GLY A 38 -5.16 -2.78 9.31
C GLY A 38 -5.11 -3.26 7.87
N GLY A 39 -4.24 -4.21 7.58
CA GLY A 39 -4.12 -4.77 6.24
C GLY A 39 -3.33 -6.06 6.18
N ARG A 40 -3.39 -6.70 5.01
CA ARG A 40 -2.63 -7.91 4.68
C ARG A 40 -1.87 -7.63 3.38
N PHE A 41 -0.55 -7.81 3.41
CA PHE A 41 0.29 -7.79 2.23
C PHE A 41 0.77 -9.21 1.96
N VAL A 42 0.71 -9.67 0.71
CA VAL A 42 1.08 -11.03 0.35
C VAL A 42 1.91 -11.00 -0.92
N GLU A 43 3.01 -11.74 -0.93
CA GLU A 43 3.87 -11.95 -2.08
C GLU A 43 4.22 -13.43 -2.21
N ASP A 44 5.09 -13.76 -3.16
CA ASP A 44 5.47 -15.14 -3.49
C ASP A 44 5.97 -15.91 -2.25
N CYS A 45 6.98 -15.38 -1.53
CA CYS A 45 7.61 -16.09 -0.42
C CYS A 45 7.35 -15.48 0.95
N ALA A 46 6.43 -14.52 1.05
CA ALA A 46 6.15 -13.90 2.33
C ALA A 46 4.72 -13.42 2.41
N ALA A 47 4.28 -13.20 3.63
CA ALA A 47 3.04 -12.51 3.90
C ALA A 47 3.22 -11.62 5.12
N ALA A 48 2.65 -10.43 5.10
CA ALA A 48 2.75 -9.47 6.17
C ALA A 48 1.40 -8.91 6.60
N THR A 49 1.33 -8.45 7.84
CA THR A 49 0.22 -7.69 8.39
C THR A 49 0.61 -6.23 8.50
N ILE A 50 -0.37 -5.34 8.37
CA ILE A 50 -0.24 -3.93 8.74
C ILE A 50 -0.97 -3.74 10.06
N ASP A 51 -0.25 -3.19 11.04
CA ASP A 51 -0.74 -3.05 12.41
C ASP A 51 -1.58 -1.76 12.53
N GLY A 52 -2.87 -1.93 12.81
CA GLY A 52 -3.78 -0.82 13.08
C GLY A 52 -4.23 -0.05 11.82
N PRO A 53 -5.17 0.90 12.00
CA PRO A 53 -5.76 1.65 10.90
C PRO A 53 -4.72 2.44 10.10
N VAL A 54 -4.88 2.44 8.77
CA VAL A 54 -4.06 3.24 7.85
C VAL A 54 -4.83 4.49 7.44
N SER A 55 -4.20 5.65 7.60
CA SER A 55 -4.73 6.93 7.11
C SER A 55 -3.80 7.51 6.06
N SER A 56 -4.37 8.02 4.97
CA SER A 56 -3.64 8.82 3.99
C SER A 56 -3.23 10.17 4.57
N ASP A 57 -2.03 10.63 4.23
CA ASP A 57 -1.56 11.99 4.41
C ASP A 57 -2.14 12.94 3.35
N ALA A 58 -1.89 14.24 3.50
CA ALA A 58 -2.38 15.28 2.58
C ALA A 58 -1.86 15.14 1.13
N ARG A 59 -0.89 14.24 0.88
CA ARG A 59 -0.30 13.94 -0.42
C ARG A 59 -0.70 12.54 -0.91
N GLY A 60 -1.73 11.92 -0.33
CA GLY A 60 -2.22 10.59 -0.70
C GLY A 60 -1.23 9.46 -0.40
N GLY A 61 -0.26 9.68 0.49
CA GLY A 61 0.66 8.64 0.97
C GLY A 61 0.27 8.10 2.33
N PHE A 62 0.87 7.00 2.75
CA PHE A 62 0.78 6.53 4.13
C PHE A 62 2.08 5.88 4.56
N SER A 63 2.27 5.78 5.88
CA SER A 63 3.29 4.90 6.44
C SER A 63 2.72 4.12 7.62
N ALA A 64 3.00 2.83 7.65
CA ALA A 64 2.52 1.94 8.69
C ALA A 64 3.58 0.92 9.08
N ARG A 65 3.47 0.39 10.30
CA ARG A 65 4.30 -0.72 10.79
C ARG A 65 3.54 -2.03 10.61
N GLY A 66 4.29 -3.12 10.64
CA GLY A 66 3.73 -4.44 10.50
C GLY A 66 4.73 -5.54 10.80
N HIS A 67 4.28 -6.76 10.55
CA HIS A 67 5.04 -7.98 10.77
C HIS A 67 4.98 -8.85 9.52
N ARG A 68 6.11 -9.40 9.09
CA ARG A 68 6.24 -10.25 7.90
C ARG A 68 6.66 -11.66 8.31
N GLU A 69 5.88 -12.63 7.87
CA GLU A 69 6.15 -14.06 7.90
C GLU A 69 6.92 -14.42 6.63
N ILE A 70 8.06 -15.11 6.77
CA ILE A 70 8.90 -15.53 5.64
C ILE A 70 8.77 -17.04 5.43
N HIS A 71 8.51 -17.43 4.19
CA HIS A 71 8.45 -18.82 3.73
C HIS A 71 9.67 -19.14 2.87
N THR A 72 10.10 -20.40 2.90
CA THR A 72 11.18 -20.90 2.05
C THR A 72 10.62 -21.76 0.92
N PRO A 73 11.31 -21.88 -0.22
CA PRO A 73 10.96 -22.86 -1.24
C PRO A 73 10.99 -24.30 -0.71
N GLY A 74 10.10 -25.14 -1.25
CA GLY A 74 10.00 -26.56 -0.89
C GLY A 74 9.07 -26.86 0.30
N PRO A 75 8.93 -28.15 0.67
CA PRO A 75 8.13 -28.55 1.82
C PRO A 75 8.64 -27.88 3.09
N GLN A 76 7.74 -27.19 3.80
CA GLN A 76 7.98 -26.68 5.14
C GLN A 76 7.14 -27.51 6.12
N ASP A 77 7.64 -27.66 7.35
CA ASP A 77 6.85 -28.24 8.43
C ASP A 77 5.63 -27.34 8.69
N ALA A 78 4.44 -27.89 8.55
CA ALA A 78 3.18 -27.16 8.69
C ALA A 78 2.93 -26.72 10.14
N ASP A 79 3.54 -27.41 11.10
CA ASP A 79 3.40 -27.13 12.53
C ASP A 79 4.48 -26.15 13.04
N ALA A 80 5.55 -25.93 12.25
CA ALA A 80 6.59 -24.98 12.60
C ALA A 80 6.16 -23.54 12.25
N PRO A 81 6.15 -22.61 13.22
CA PRO A 81 5.79 -21.22 12.93
C PRO A 81 6.85 -20.58 12.02
N PRO A 82 6.44 -19.80 10.99
CA PRO A 82 7.39 -19.10 10.14
C PRO A 82 8.13 -18.02 10.95
N PRO A 83 9.39 -17.69 10.58
CA PRO A 83 10.08 -16.55 11.15
C PRO A 83 9.30 -15.26 10.93
N ILE A 84 9.09 -14.48 12.01
CA ILE A 84 8.40 -13.19 11.99
C ILE A 84 9.43 -12.07 12.11
N ARG A 85 9.36 -11.08 11.20
CA ARG A 85 10.26 -9.92 11.17
C ARG A 85 9.46 -8.61 11.15
N PRO A 86 9.89 -7.55 11.84
CA PRO A 86 9.26 -6.24 11.72
C PRO A 86 9.48 -5.67 10.32
N VAL A 87 8.47 -4.97 9.80
CA VAL A 87 8.49 -4.35 8.48
C VAL A 87 7.82 -2.98 8.53
N ARG A 88 8.25 -2.08 7.65
CA ARG A 88 7.61 -0.77 7.45
C ARG A 88 7.08 -0.64 6.04
N PHE A 89 5.82 -0.23 5.95
CA PHE A 89 5.16 0.10 4.69
C PHE A 89 5.22 1.61 4.47
N ILE A 90 5.58 2.01 3.27
CA ILE A 90 5.56 3.40 2.82
C ILE A 90 4.88 3.39 1.46
N ALA A 91 3.72 4.02 1.35
CA ALA A 91 2.98 4.03 0.10
C ALA A 91 2.65 5.43 -0.36
N ARG A 92 2.44 5.58 -1.67
CA ARG A 92 1.91 6.78 -2.30
C ARG A 92 0.94 6.40 -3.40
N GLN A 93 -0.27 6.94 -3.32
CA GLN A 93 -1.21 6.87 -4.43
C GLN A 93 -0.65 7.64 -5.63
N THR A 94 -0.77 7.01 -6.79
CA THR A 94 -0.45 7.60 -8.10
C THR A 94 -1.75 7.81 -8.87
N ALA A 95 -1.68 8.38 -10.06
CA ALA A 95 -2.86 8.57 -10.90
C ALA A 95 -3.58 7.26 -11.27
N THR A 96 -2.87 6.13 -11.25
CA THR A 96 -3.37 4.83 -11.75
C THR A 96 -3.30 3.71 -10.72
N GLY A 97 -2.73 3.95 -9.53
CA GLY A 97 -2.49 2.89 -8.56
C GLY A 97 -1.83 3.35 -7.27
N LEU A 98 -1.05 2.45 -6.68
CA LEU A 98 -0.34 2.63 -5.42
C LEU A 98 1.11 2.20 -5.61
N ALA A 99 2.04 3.14 -5.49
CA ALA A 99 3.46 2.84 -5.34
C ALA A 99 3.71 2.46 -3.88
N LEU A 100 4.16 1.24 -3.64
CA LEU A 100 4.40 0.70 -2.30
C LEU A 100 5.88 0.33 -2.14
N GLU A 101 6.50 0.85 -1.09
CA GLU A 101 7.79 0.39 -0.58
C GLU A 101 7.56 -0.41 0.70
N VAL A 102 8.14 -1.61 0.76
CA VAL A 102 8.16 -2.49 1.92
C VAL A 102 9.61 -2.55 2.40
N ARG A 103 9.86 -2.03 3.61
CA ARG A 103 11.20 -1.95 4.19
C ARG A 103 11.36 -2.92 5.36
N ASP A 104 12.29 -3.86 5.21
CA ASP A 104 12.62 -4.84 6.23
C ASP A 104 13.40 -4.18 7.39
N GLY A 105 13.42 -4.85 8.55
CA GLY A 105 14.13 -4.36 9.74
C GLY A 105 15.65 -4.18 9.57
N ASP A 106 16.25 -4.80 8.55
CA ASP A 106 17.66 -4.61 8.16
C ASP A 106 17.88 -3.40 7.22
N GLY A 107 16.81 -2.71 6.83
CA GLY A 107 16.83 -1.55 5.94
C GLY A 107 16.67 -1.88 4.46
N THR A 108 16.62 -3.16 4.07
CA THR A 108 16.33 -3.59 2.70
C THR A 108 14.95 -3.08 2.29
N ALA A 109 14.85 -2.46 1.11
CA ALA A 109 13.61 -1.90 0.59
C ALA A 109 13.20 -2.61 -0.71
N HIS A 110 11.94 -3.01 -0.79
CA HIS A 110 11.32 -3.65 -1.95
C HIS A 110 10.20 -2.77 -2.48
N ALA A 111 10.19 -2.50 -3.77
CA ALA A 111 9.21 -1.63 -4.41
C ALA A 111 8.19 -2.43 -5.24
N TYR A 112 6.92 -2.04 -5.13
CA TYR A 112 5.79 -2.65 -5.82
C TYR A 112 4.90 -1.58 -6.43
N ASN A 113 4.40 -1.84 -7.64
CA ASN A 113 3.36 -1.05 -8.27
C ASN A 113 2.06 -1.86 -8.22
N LEU A 114 1.09 -1.36 -7.46
CA LEU A 114 -0.18 -2.05 -7.26
C LEU A 114 -1.31 -1.27 -7.93
N MET A 115 -2.25 -2.00 -8.55
CA MET A 115 -3.42 -1.43 -9.19
C MET A 115 -4.69 -1.88 -8.47
N PRO A 116 -5.73 -1.04 -8.38
CA PRO A 116 -6.99 -1.43 -7.76
C PRO A 116 -7.66 -2.56 -8.55
N GLY A 117 -8.20 -3.55 -7.84
CA GLY A 117 -9.11 -4.56 -8.42
C GLY A 117 -8.50 -5.55 -9.43
N ARG A 118 -7.17 -5.58 -9.61
CA ARG A 118 -6.51 -6.68 -10.33
C ARG A 118 -6.56 -7.94 -9.46
N ARG A 119 -6.88 -9.09 -10.06
CA ARG A 119 -6.76 -10.39 -9.40
C ARG A 119 -5.40 -10.99 -9.71
N PHE A 120 -4.62 -11.31 -8.68
CA PHE A 120 -3.40 -12.09 -8.80
C PHE A 120 -3.66 -13.51 -8.30
N LYS A 121 -3.31 -14.53 -9.10
CA LYS A 121 -3.39 -15.92 -8.65
C LYS A 121 -2.08 -16.28 -7.95
N ARG A 122 -2.11 -16.28 -6.63
CA ARG A 122 -0.93 -16.57 -5.80
C ARG A 122 -0.49 -18.03 -5.93
N MET A 123 0.81 -18.23 -6.07
CA MET A 123 1.48 -19.51 -5.88
C MET A 123 2.66 -19.27 -4.93
N PRO A 124 2.62 -19.75 -3.68
CA PRO A 124 3.70 -19.53 -2.73
C PRO A 124 4.98 -20.21 -3.19
N CYS A 125 6.10 -19.49 -3.16
CA CYS A 125 7.46 -20.03 -3.35
C CYS A 125 7.65 -20.99 -4.56
N LEU A 126 7.26 -20.58 -5.77
CA LEU A 126 7.57 -21.32 -7.00
C LEU A 126 8.99 -21.10 -7.52
#